data_AF-A0A935F9H6-F1
#
_entry.id   AF-A0A935F9H6-F1
#
_cell.length_a   1.000
_cell.length_b   1.000
_cell.length_c   1.000
_cell.angle_alpha   90.00
_cell.angle_beta   90.00
_cell.angle_gamma   90.00
#
_symmetry.space_group_name_H-M   'P 1'
#
loop_
_entity.id
_entity.type
_entity.pdbx_description
1 polymer ?
#
loop_
_entity_poly.entity_id
_entity_poly.type
_entity_poly.pdbx_seq_one_letter_code
_entity_poly.pdbx_strand_id
1 'polypeptide(L)'
;MVISLSWKSYAEAKEFDFFLYKPENIAEPFYSTTVTKLKIGIPSLSARIKPGNSYYWIAAIKGEENEDRKVLNYVSKETYAAVLDNIKKQSAGFEAPAEEAYRIAFMLEDAHYLAEAHDYYTKAATLDSTNVLYRSTLMSFRKDYEIK
;
A
#
# COMPACT_ATOMS: atom_id res chain seq x y z
N MET A 1 -4.04 -11.13 3.38
CA MET A 1 -4.55 -9.83 3.83
C MET A 1 -5.34 -9.20 2.69
N VAL A 2 -6.42 -8.45 2.94
CA VAL A 2 -7.09 -7.67 1.87
C VAL A 2 -6.39 -6.32 1.78
N ILE A 3 -5.57 -6.12 0.76
CA ILE A 3 -4.90 -4.84 0.50
C ILE A 3 -5.98 -3.77 0.28
N SER A 4 -5.83 -2.63 0.96
CA SER A 4 -6.78 -1.53 0.90
C SER A 4 -6.03 -0.22 0.68
N LEU A 5 -6.65 0.72 -0.03
CA LEU A 5 -6.25 2.12 -0.03
C LEU A 5 -6.86 2.78 1.20
N SER A 6 -6.09 3.55 1.97
CA SER A 6 -6.52 4.23 3.19
C SER A 6 -6.08 5.69 3.22
N TRP A 7 -6.81 6.50 3.98
CA TRP A 7 -6.54 7.93 4.15
C TRP A 7 -6.84 8.39 5.59
N LYS A 8 -6.28 9.53 5.98
CA LYS A 8 -6.64 10.26 7.20
C LYS A 8 -7.83 11.18 6.94
N SER A 9 -8.66 11.32 7.97
CA SER A 9 -9.62 12.41 8.11
C SER A 9 -9.38 13.03 9.48
N TYR A 10 -9.22 14.35 9.52
CA TYR A 10 -9.09 15.10 10.77
C TYR A 10 -10.43 15.62 11.30
N ALA A 11 -11.50 15.41 10.55
CA ALA A 11 -12.88 15.69 10.97
C ALA A 11 -13.63 14.40 11.33
N GLU A 12 -14.63 14.52 12.20
CA GLU A 12 -15.55 13.44 12.60
C GLU A 12 -16.60 13.10 11.52
N ALA A 13 -16.14 12.95 10.27
CA ALA A 13 -16.97 12.56 9.15
C ALA A 13 -17.28 11.05 9.16
N LYS A 14 -18.49 10.68 8.73
CA LYS A 14 -18.97 9.29 8.66
C LYS A 14 -19.06 8.74 7.23
N GLU A 15 -19.03 9.62 6.24
CA GLU A 15 -19.12 9.27 4.83
C GLU A 15 -18.02 10.00 4.05
N PHE A 16 -17.42 9.28 3.11
CA PHE A 16 -16.32 9.76 2.29
C PHE A 16 -16.61 9.43 0.83
N ASP A 17 -16.38 10.39 -0.06
CA ASP A 17 -16.42 10.16 -1.49
C ASP A 17 -15.03 9.74 -1.97
N PHE A 18 -14.97 8.60 -2.64
CA PHE A 18 -13.77 8.06 -3.25
C PHE A 18 -13.86 8.21 -4.76
N PHE A 19 -12.78 8.69 -5.37
CA PHE A 19 -12.67 8.93 -6.79
C PHE A 19 -11.42 8.26 -7.34
N LEU A 20 -11.55 7.62 -8.50
CA LEU A 20 -10.46 6.96 -9.20
C LEU A 20 -10.38 7.48 -10.63
N TYR A 21 -9.17 7.83 -11.04
CA TYR A 21 -8.86 8.51 -12.29
C TYR A 21 -7.82 7.69 -13.06
N LYS A 22 -7.89 7.80 -14.39
CA LYS A 22 -6.82 7.28 -15.24
C LYS A 22 -5.78 8.36 -15.49
N PRO A 23 -4.52 8.01 -15.80
CA PRO A 23 -3.51 8.99 -16.14
C PRO A 23 -3.87 9.85 -17.35
N GLU A 24 -4.63 9.29 -18.30
CA GLU A 24 -5.00 10.00 -19.54
C GLU A 24 -6.11 11.03 -19.33
N ASN A 25 -6.89 10.93 -18.25
CA ASN A 25 -7.94 11.89 -17.90
C ASN A 25 -8.04 12.03 -16.37
N ILE A 26 -7.40 13.08 -15.87
CA ILE A 26 -7.35 13.40 -14.44
C ILE A 26 -8.44 14.37 -13.97
N ALA A 27 -9.22 14.91 -14.90
CA ALA A 27 -10.32 15.84 -14.62
C ALA A 27 -11.62 15.11 -14.30
N GLU A 28 -11.85 13.95 -14.91
CA GLU A 28 -13.08 13.17 -14.71
C GLU A 28 -12.77 11.79 -14.11
N PRO A 29 -13.37 11.43 -12.96
CA PRO A 29 -13.18 10.11 -12.38
C PRO A 29 -13.90 9.06 -13.22
N PHE A 30 -13.20 7.99 -13.61
CA PHE A 30 -13.84 6.86 -14.31
C PHE A 30 -14.56 5.93 -13.33
N TYR A 31 -14.32 6.10 -12.04
CA TYR A 31 -15.04 5.43 -10.97
C TYR A 31 -15.15 6.34 -9.75
N SER A 32 -16.35 6.37 -9.17
CA SER A 32 -16.61 7.01 -7.89
C SER A 32 -17.53 6.15 -7.03
N THR A 33 -17.40 6.28 -5.72
CA THR A 33 -18.28 5.62 -4.74
C THR A 33 -18.22 6.34 -3.40
N THR A 34 -19.21 6.10 -2.54
CA THR A 34 -19.20 6.58 -1.16
C THR A 34 -18.88 5.41 -0.23
N VAL A 35 -18.01 5.65 0.75
CA VAL A 35 -17.58 4.67 1.75
C VAL A 35 -17.70 5.26 3.15
N THR A 36 -18.01 4.40 4.13
CA THR A 36 -18.17 4.80 5.54
C THR A 36 -16.93 4.55 6.40
N LYS A 37 -15.88 4.01 5.79
CA LYS A 37 -14.61 3.71 6.42
C LYS A 37 -13.52 4.52 5.75
N LEU A 38 -12.46 4.83 6.50
CA LEU A 38 -11.21 5.45 6.02
C LEU A 38 -10.34 4.48 5.18
N LYS A 39 -10.99 3.58 4.45
CA LYS A 39 -10.36 2.64 3.54
C LYS A 39 -11.31 2.09 2.50
N ILE A 40 -10.78 1.77 1.31
CA ILE A 40 -11.45 1.00 0.26
C ILE A 40 -10.58 -0.18 -0.14
N GLY A 41 -11.17 -1.37 -0.26
CA GLY A 41 -10.44 -2.58 -0.62
C GLY A 41 -10.03 -2.60 -2.10
N ILE A 42 -8.81 -3.01 -2.41
CA ILE A 42 -8.40 -3.26 -3.81
C ILE A 42 -9.29 -4.30 -4.50
N PRO A 43 -9.78 -5.38 -3.86
CA PRO A 43 -10.69 -6.32 -4.52
C PRO A 43 -12.00 -5.70 -5.04
N SER A 44 -12.49 -4.62 -4.42
CA SER A 44 -13.65 -3.89 -4.96
C SER A 44 -13.33 -3.07 -6.21
N LEU A 45 -12.04 -2.80 -6.45
CA LEU A 45 -11.54 -2.06 -7.60
C LEU A 45 -11.02 -2.96 -8.71
N SER A 46 -10.69 -4.23 -8.42
CA SER A 46 -9.97 -5.14 -9.33
C SER A 46 -10.68 -5.41 -10.67
N ALA A 47 -12.02 -5.31 -10.72
CA ALA A 47 -12.77 -5.40 -11.97
C ALA A 47 -12.62 -4.15 -12.87
N ARG A 48 -12.06 -3.06 -12.33
CA ARG A 48 -11.98 -1.73 -12.96
C ARG A 48 -10.54 -1.31 -13.26
N ILE A 49 -9.58 -1.83 -12.51
CA ILE A 49 -8.15 -1.61 -12.69
C ILE A 49 -7.48 -2.82 -13.33
N LYS A 50 -6.43 -2.59 -14.10
CA LYS A 50 -5.67 -3.62 -14.80
C LYS A 50 -4.21 -3.62 -14.32
N PRO A 51 -3.61 -4.79 -14.08
CA PRO A 51 -2.18 -4.87 -13.78
C PRO A 51 -1.33 -4.22 -14.88
N GLY A 52 -0.17 -3.68 -14.50
CA GLY A 52 0.73 -2.92 -15.37
C GLY A 52 0.34 -1.45 -15.57
N ASN A 53 -0.64 -0.92 -14.84
CA ASN A 53 -1.09 0.47 -14.99
C ASN A 53 -1.00 1.24 -13.68
N SER A 54 -0.82 2.56 -13.81
CA SER A 54 -0.93 3.51 -12.71
C SER A 54 -2.30 4.18 -12.74
N TYR A 55 -2.84 4.49 -11.56
CA TYR A 55 -4.08 5.20 -11.37
C TYR A 55 -3.87 6.33 -10.37
N TYR A 56 -4.71 7.35 -10.46
CA TYR A 56 -4.77 8.39 -9.44
C TYR A 56 -6.05 8.26 -8.65
N TRP A 57 -6.02 8.55 -7.36
CA TRP A 57 -7.20 8.49 -6.53
C TRP A 57 -7.23 9.61 -5.50
N ILE A 58 -8.44 9.98 -5.11
CA ILE A 58 -8.75 10.99 -4.10
C ILE A 58 -9.81 10.40 -3.18
N ALA A 59 -9.73 10.73 -1.90
CA ALA A 59 -10.82 10.51 -0.97
C ALA A 59 -11.12 11.82 -0.24
N ALA A 60 -12.37 12.25 -0.24
CA ALA A 60 -12.82 13.48 0.42
C ALA A 60 -13.94 13.15 1.42
N ILE A 61 -14.19 14.04 2.38
CA ILE A 61 -15.44 14.01 3.14
C ILE A 61 -16.58 14.22 2.16
N LYS A 62 -17.69 13.50 2.34
CA LYS A 62 -18.81 13.57 1.40
C LYS A 62 -19.32 15.00 1.23
N GLY A 63 -19.36 15.47 -0.02
CA GLY A 63 -19.75 16.85 -0.36
C GLY A 63 -18.66 17.91 -0.19
N GLU A 64 -17.44 17.51 0.21
CA GLU A 64 -16.26 18.38 0.23
C GLU A 64 -15.31 18.05 -0.92
N GLU A 65 -14.48 19.03 -1.28
CA GLU A 65 -13.39 18.84 -2.22
C GLU A 65 -12.12 18.43 -1.46
N ASN A 66 -11.32 17.56 -2.08
CA ASN A 66 -9.97 17.26 -1.62
C ASN A 66 -9.02 17.27 -2.83
N GLU A 67 -7.96 18.07 -2.73
CA GLU A 67 -6.94 18.19 -3.78
C GLU A 67 -5.79 17.19 -3.58
N ASP A 68 -5.71 16.49 -2.44
CA ASP A 68 -4.70 15.48 -2.15
C ASP A 68 -4.87 14.23 -3.01
N ARG A 69 -4.24 14.28 -4.18
CA ARG A 69 -4.24 13.22 -5.17
C ARG A 69 -3.11 12.23 -4.92
N LYS A 70 -3.48 10.98 -4.71
CA LYS A 70 -2.56 9.87 -4.46
C LYS A 70 -2.44 8.97 -5.68
N VAL A 71 -1.34 8.21 -5.74
CA VAL A 71 -1.05 7.28 -6.84
C VAL A 71 -1.29 5.85 -6.38
N LEU A 72 -1.90 5.04 -7.26
CA LEU A 72 -1.97 3.59 -7.15
C LEU A 72 -1.21 2.99 -8.32
N ASN A 73 -0.06 2.37 -8.06
CA ASN A 73 0.66 1.58 -9.06
C ASN A 73 0.19 0.12 -8.97
N TYR A 74 -0.64 -0.33 -9.90
CA TYR A 74 -1.09 -1.72 -9.92
C TYR A 74 -0.16 -2.53 -10.82
N VAL A 75 0.92 -3.03 -10.24
CA VAL A 75 1.97 -3.78 -10.93
C VAL A 75 1.49 -5.15 -11.40
N SER A 76 2.08 -5.68 -12.48
CA SER A 76 1.85 -7.06 -12.88
C SER A 76 2.60 -8.03 -11.96
N LYS A 77 2.14 -9.28 -11.94
CA LYS A 77 2.79 -10.34 -11.16
C LYS A 77 4.22 -10.59 -11.65
N GLU A 78 4.42 -10.51 -12.96
CA GLU A 78 5.71 -10.74 -13.61
C GLU A 78 6.70 -9.63 -13.25
N THR A 79 6.26 -8.36 -13.30
CA THR A 79 7.09 -7.21 -12.90
C THR A 79 7.45 -7.28 -11.42
N TYR A 80 6.47 -7.57 -10.56
CA TYR A 80 6.75 -7.74 -9.14
C TYR A 80 7.72 -8.90 -8.87
N ALA A 81 7.54 -10.05 -9.52
CA ALA A 81 8.43 -11.20 -9.37
C ALA A 81 9.87 -10.86 -9.76
N ALA A 82 10.07 -10.11 -10.85
CA ALA A 82 11.39 -9.65 -11.28
C ALA A 82 12.04 -8.71 -10.25
N VAL A 83 11.28 -7.77 -9.69
CA VAL A 83 11.77 -6.87 -8.63
C VAL A 83 12.16 -7.66 -7.39
N LEU A 84 11.30 -8.57 -6.94
CA LEU A 84 11.56 -9.38 -5.75
C LEU A 84 12.78 -10.30 -5.95
N ASP A 85 12.96 -10.89 -7.13
CA ASP A 85 14.13 -11.71 -7.45
C ASP A 85 15.43 -10.89 -7.40
N ASN A 86 15.41 -9.67 -7.96
CA ASN A 86 16.54 -8.75 -7.85
C ASN A 86 16.84 -8.35 -6.40
N ILE A 87 15.82 -8.06 -5.59
CA ILE A 87 15.98 -7.75 -4.16
C ILE A 87 16.60 -8.92 -3.39
N LYS A 88 16.17 -10.16 -3.67
CA LYS A 88 16.69 -11.36 -3.02
C LYS A 88 18.16 -11.60 -3.35
N LYS A 89 18.57 -11.34 -4.59
CA LYS A 89 19.97 -11.47 -5.04
C LYS A 89 20.94 -10.48 -4.39
N GLN A 90 20.46 -9.41 -3.77
CA GLN A 90 21.30 -8.42 -3.09
C GLN A 90 21.74 -8.84 -1.68
N SER A 91 21.41 -10.07 -1.23
CA SER A 91 21.94 -10.59 0.03
C SER A 91 23.47 -10.74 -0.03
N ALA A 92 24.16 -10.25 1.00
CA ALA A 92 25.62 -10.27 1.08
C ALA A 92 26.18 -11.46 1.90
N GLY A 93 25.34 -12.42 2.32
CA GLY A 93 25.79 -13.55 3.13
C GLY A 93 24.66 -14.39 3.72
N PHE A 94 24.97 -15.12 4.79
CA PHE A 94 23.95 -15.84 5.55
C PHE A 94 23.19 -14.86 6.45
N GLU A 95 21.91 -14.68 6.15
CA GLU A 95 20.97 -13.91 6.96
C GLU A 95 20.05 -14.88 7.72
N ALA A 96 19.70 -14.57 8.97
CA ALA A 96 18.64 -15.30 9.64
C ALA A 96 17.30 -15.04 8.91
N PRO A 97 16.33 -15.98 8.92
CA PRO A 97 15.07 -15.80 8.18
C PRO A 97 14.28 -14.52 8.53
N ALA A 98 14.37 -14.06 9.78
CA ALA A 98 13.73 -12.81 10.22
C ALA A 98 14.46 -11.58 9.68
N GLU A 99 15.80 -11.61 9.63
CA GLU A 99 16.64 -10.55 9.09
C GLU A 99 16.48 -10.42 7.57
N GLU A 100 16.46 -11.55 6.85
CA GLU A 100 16.18 -11.58 5.41
C GLU A 100 14.80 -10.95 5.13
N ALA A 101 13.77 -11.34 5.87
CA ALA A 101 12.43 -10.77 5.73
C ALA A 101 12.41 -9.26 6.00
N TYR A 102 13.14 -8.80 7.02
CA TYR A 102 13.24 -7.38 7.36
C TYR A 102 13.94 -6.57 6.25
N ARG A 103 15.05 -7.07 5.71
CA ARG A 103 15.76 -6.43 4.60
C ARG A 103 14.91 -6.37 3.34
N ILE A 104 14.25 -7.47 2.98
CA ILE A 104 13.34 -7.50 1.83
C ILE A 104 12.23 -6.46 2.00
N ALA A 105 11.64 -6.36 3.20
CA ALA A 105 10.62 -5.36 3.49
C ALA A 105 11.12 -3.93 3.25
N PHE A 106 12.30 -3.60 3.78
CA PHE A 106 12.94 -2.29 3.61
C PHE A 106 13.18 -1.95 2.13
N MET A 107 13.67 -2.91 1.36
CA MET A 107 13.90 -2.71 -0.08
C MET A 107 12.61 -2.57 -0.88
N LEU A 108 11.55 -3.27 -0.48
CA LEU A 108 10.23 -3.12 -1.09
C LEU A 108 9.60 -1.77 -0.75
N GLU A 109 9.78 -1.29 0.48
CA GLU A 109 9.34 0.04 0.91
C GLU A 109 10.02 1.15 0.10
N ASP A 110 11.35 1.09 -0.03
CA ASP A 110 12.13 2.04 -0.86
C ASP A 110 11.66 2.03 -2.32
N ALA A 111 11.34 0.85 -2.85
CA ALA A 111 10.76 0.67 -4.19
C ALA A 111 9.26 0.97 -4.27
N HIS A 112 8.62 1.45 -3.20
CA HIS A 112 7.19 1.81 -3.10
C HIS A 112 6.20 0.64 -3.29
N TYR A 113 6.62 -0.61 -3.04
CA TYR A 113 5.76 -1.80 -2.96
C TYR A 113 5.23 -1.96 -1.52
N LEU A 114 4.43 -0.99 -1.08
CA LEU A 114 4.07 -0.82 0.33
C LEU A 114 3.23 -1.98 0.91
N ALA A 115 2.40 -2.61 0.09
CA ALA A 115 1.60 -3.74 0.54
C ALA A 115 2.49 -4.97 0.82
N GLU A 116 3.42 -5.26 -0.09
CA GLU A 116 4.35 -6.35 0.05
C GLU A 116 5.39 -6.08 1.13
N ALA A 117 5.85 -4.83 1.26
CA ALA A 117 6.71 -4.41 2.37
C ALA A 117 6.03 -4.67 3.74
N HIS A 118 4.75 -4.35 3.88
CA HIS A 118 3.98 -4.67 5.10
C HIS A 118 3.97 -6.17 5.44
N ASP A 119 3.74 -7.01 4.43
CA ASP A 119 3.70 -8.46 4.60
C ASP A 119 5.07 -8.98 5.06
N TYR A 120 6.18 -8.48 4.49
CA TYR A 120 7.52 -8.86 4.89
C TYR A 120 7.93 -8.31 6.27
N TYR A 121 7.55 -7.07 6.63
CA TYR A 121 7.75 -6.57 7.99
C TYR A 121 6.96 -7.37 9.03
N THR A 122 5.72 -7.75 8.69
CA THR A 122 4.90 -8.63 9.53
C THR A 122 5.55 -10.00 9.68
N LYS A 123 6.11 -10.56 8.59
CA LYS A 123 6.86 -11.82 8.62
C LYS A 123 8.10 -11.73 9.51
N ALA A 124 8.91 -10.68 9.39
CA ALA A 124 10.09 -10.46 10.23
C ALA A 124 9.73 -10.41 11.72
N ALA A 125 8.74 -9.60 12.08
CA ALA A 125 8.27 -9.45 13.46
C ALA A 125 7.60 -10.73 14.01
N THR A 126 7.12 -11.62 13.15
CA THR A 126 6.56 -12.92 13.55
C THR A 126 7.66 -13.96 13.76
N LEU A 127 8.65 -14.00 12.85
CA LEU A 127 9.76 -14.94 12.91
C LEU A 127 10.70 -14.68 14.11
N ASP A 128 10.87 -13.41 14.49
CA ASP A 128 11.53 -13.02 15.73
C ASP A 128 10.71 -11.97 16.47
N SER A 129 9.76 -12.46 17.27
CA SER A 129 8.86 -11.62 18.07
C SER A 129 9.53 -10.91 19.25
N THR A 130 10.75 -11.32 19.62
CA THR A 130 11.50 -10.71 20.72
C THR A 130 12.26 -9.48 20.25
N ASN A 131 12.63 -9.42 18.98
CA ASN A 131 13.34 -8.30 18.38
C ASN A 131 12.48 -7.03 18.40
N VAL A 132 12.92 -6.04 19.17
CA VAL A 132 12.21 -4.76 19.34
C VAL A 132 12.22 -3.96 18.03
N LEU A 133 13.33 -3.98 17.28
CA LEU A 133 13.48 -3.23 16.03
C LEU A 133 12.40 -3.62 15.02
N TYR A 134 12.22 -4.92 14.76
CA TYR A 134 11.24 -5.40 13.77
C TYR A 134 9.81 -5.00 14.13
N ARG A 135 9.45 -5.09 15.42
CA ARG A 135 8.13 -4.67 15.90
C ARG A 135 7.95 -3.16 15.83
N SER A 136 8.95 -2.37 16.23
CA SER A 136 8.88 -0.91 16.15
C SER A 136 8.78 -0.43 14.71
N THR A 137 9.56 -1.01 13.79
CA THR A 137 9.51 -0.65 12.37
C THR A 137 8.15 -1.00 11.78
N LEU A 138 7.59 -2.18 12.05
CA LEU A 138 6.24 -2.55 11.59
C LEU A 138 5.16 -1.59 12.13
N MET A 139 5.26 -1.17 13.40
CA MET A 139 4.32 -0.20 13.97
C MET A 139 4.44 1.18 13.33
N SER A 140 5.66 1.68 13.13
CA SER A 140 5.91 2.95 12.43
C SER A 140 5.43 2.89 10.98
N PHE A 141 5.77 1.83 10.24
CA PHE A 141 5.31 1.61 8.87
C PHE A 141 3.78 1.66 8.76
N ARG A 142 3.07 0.95 9.64
CA ARG A 142 1.59 0.97 9.69
C ARG A 142 1.04 2.36 9.97
N LYS A 143 1.71 3.15 10.81
CA LYS A 143 1.32 4.52 11.15
C LYS A 143 1.55 5.46 9.97
N ASP A 144 2.70 5.39 9.33
CA ASP A 144 3.13 6.30 8.27
C ASP A 144 2.31 6.08 6.99
N TYR A 145 2.04 4.82 6.64
CA TYR A 145 1.22 4.44 5.48
C TYR A 145 -0.24 4.17 5.80
N GLU A 146 -0.68 4.45 7.03
CA GLU A 146 -2.09 4.38 7.43
C GLU A 146 -2.74 3.00 7.23
N ILE A 147 -1.95 1.94 7.39
CA ILE A 147 -2.38 0.56 7.22
C ILE A 147 -3.06 0.09 8.52
N LYS A 148 -4.39 -0.04 8.47
CA LYS A 148 -5.27 -0.45 9.59
C LYS A 148 -5.85 -1.85 9.43
#